data_AF-A0A940XV91-F1
#
_entry.id   AF-A0A940XV91-F1
#
_cell.length_a   1.000
_cell.length_b   1.000
_cell.length_c   1.000
_cell.angle_alpha   90.00
_cell.angle_beta   90.00
_cell.angle_gamma   90.00
#
_symmetry.space_group_name_H-M   'P 1'
#
loop_
_entity.id
_entity.type
_entity.pdbx_description
1 polymer ?
#
loop_
_entity_poly.entity_id
_entity_poly.type
_entity_poly.pdbx_seq_one_letter_code
_entity_poly.pdbx_strand_id
1 'polypeptide(L)' 'MPAPTGPTSPPSPTAQERAAQEVLASFDAYARVRAARDGVLPSSRVGPREEERAFDELQQAIARLRTASRPR' A
#
# COMPACT_ATOMS: atom_id res chain seq x y z
N MET A 1 11.46 -45.86 7.81
CA MET A 1 10.22 -45.06 7.86
C MET A 1 10.59 -43.60 8.13
N PRO A 2 10.55 -42.68 7.15
CA PRO A 2 10.72 -41.25 7.43
C PRO A 2 9.40 -40.62 7.93
N ALA A 3 9.53 -39.71 8.89
CA ALA A 3 8.46 -39.05 9.63
C ALA A 3 7.65 -38.03 8.77
N PRO A 4 6.40 -37.69 9.15
CA PRO A 4 5.50 -36.90 8.32
C PRO A 4 5.92 -35.43 8.32
N THR A 5 5.94 -34.83 7.14
CA THR A 5 6.09 -33.37 6.97
C THR A 5 4.92 -32.67 7.63
N GLY A 6 5.15 -32.06 8.78
CA GLY A 6 4.22 -31.13 9.42
C GLY A 6 3.86 -30.00 8.44
N PRO A 7 2.66 -29.39 8.58
CA PRO A 7 2.18 -28.40 7.63
C PRO A 7 3.18 -27.25 7.55
N THR A 8 3.85 -27.15 6.39
CA THR A 8 4.72 -26.02 6.05
C THR A 8 3.89 -24.75 6.18
N SER A 9 4.10 -24.01 7.28
CA SER A 9 3.57 -22.65 7.39
C SER A 9 4.18 -21.82 6.27
N PRO A 10 3.39 -21.00 5.55
CA PRO A 10 3.93 -20.17 4.48
C PRO A 10 5.02 -19.25 5.04
N PRO A 11 6.07 -18.94 4.24
CA PRO A 11 7.10 -18.02 4.68
C PRO A 11 6.47 -16.68 5.05
N SER A 12 6.92 -16.12 6.18
CA SER A 12 6.46 -14.78 6.59
C SER A 12 6.96 -13.75 5.58
N PRO A 13 6.10 -12.83 5.11
CA PRO A 13 6.50 -11.82 4.13
C PRO A 13 7.62 -10.96 4.71
N THR A 14 8.63 -10.70 3.89
CA THR A 14 9.78 -9.86 4.23
C THR A 14 9.32 -8.44 4.59
N ALA A 15 10.14 -7.70 5.35
CA ALA A 15 9.85 -6.29 5.64
C ALA A 15 9.66 -5.46 4.37
N GLN A 16 10.40 -5.80 3.30
CA GLN A 16 10.28 -5.18 2.00
C GLN A 16 8.95 -5.53 1.32
N GLU A 17 8.51 -6.79 1.33
CA GLU A 17 7.19 -7.17 0.79
C GLU A 17 6.04 -6.49 1.52
N ARG A 18 6.10 -6.39 2.86
CA ARG A 18 5.07 -5.67 3.62
C ARG A 18 5.03 -4.18 3.25
N ALA A 19 6.19 -3.53 3.17
CA ALA A 19 6.26 -2.13 2.76
C ALA A 19 5.78 -1.93 1.31
N ALA A 20 6.04 -2.88 0.41
CA ALA A 20 5.53 -2.83 -0.96
C ALA A 20 3.99 -2.97 -1.00
N GLN A 21 3.41 -3.86 -0.19
CA GLN A 21 1.95 -3.98 -0.05
C GLN A 21 1.32 -2.68 0.49
N GLU A 22 1.95 -2.02 1.45
CA GLU A 22 1.50 -0.72 1.98
C GLU A 22 1.51 0.37 0.89
N VAL A 23 2.55 0.42 0.05
CA VAL A 23 2.64 1.36 -1.08
C VAL A 23 1.52 1.11 -2.08
N LEU A 24 1.26 -0.14 -2.45
CA LEU A 24 0.19 -0.50 -3.38
C LEU A 24 -1.19 -0.10 -2.83
N ALA A 25 -1.47 -0.43 -1.57
CA ALA A 25 -2.72 -0.06 -0.92
C ALA A 25 -2.94 1.47 -0.86
N SER A 26 -1.87 2.22 -0.55
CA SER A 26 -1.91 3.69 -0.50
C SER A 26 -2.10 4.29 -1.90
N PHE A 27 -1.48 3.68 -2.92
CA PHE A 27 -1.65 4.09 -4.31
C PHE A 27 -3.09 3.86 -4.80
N ASP A 28 -3.67 2.69 -4.52
CA ASP A 28 -5.07 2.38 -4.86
C ASP A 28 -6.05 3.32 -4.15
N ALA A 29 -5.76 3.72 -2.90
CA ALA A 29 -6.56 4.72 -2.19
C ALA A 29 -6.48 6.10 -2.87
N TYR A 30 -5.27 6.57 -3.18
CA TYR A 30 -5.06 7.82 -3.91
C TYR A 30 -5.72 7.82 -5.31
N ALA A 31 -5.56 6.73 -6.06
CA ALA A 31 -6.14 6.59 -7.39
C ALA A 31 -7.68 6.64 -7.35
N ARG A 32 -8.30 6.01 -6.35
CA ARG A 32 -9.76 6.10 -6.13
C ARG A 32 -10.20 7.51 -5.79
N VAL A 33 -9.49 8.21 -4.90
CA VAL A 33 -9.78 9.60 -4.55
C VAL A 33 -9.67 10.52 -5.76
N ARG A 34 -8.61 10.35 -6.56
CA ARG A 34 -8.38 11.14 -7.77
C ARG A 34 -9.43 10.86 -8.84
N ALA A 35 -9.81 9.60 -9.05
CA ALA A 35 -10.89 9.23 -9.97
C ALA A 35 -12.26 9.76 -9.50
N ALA A 36 -12.53 9.75 -8.20
CA ALA A 36 -13.74 10.32 -7.63
C ALA A 36 -13.80 11.85 -7.82
N ARG A 37 -12.66 12.54 -7.68
CA ARG A 37 -12.54 13.99 -7.95
C ARG A 37 -12.74 14.35 -9.42
N ASP A 38 -12.18 13.55 -10.33
CA ASP A 38 -12.31 13.75 -11.78
C ASP A 38 -13.71 13.32 -12.31
N GLY A 39 -14.43 12.53 -11.51
CA GLY A 39 -15.76 12.02 -11.83
C GLY A 39 -16.82 13.13 -11.97
N VAL A 40 -17.66 12.98 -13.00
CA VAL A 40 -18.76 13.90 -13.34
C VAL A 40 -19.86 13.96 -12.27
N LEU A 41 -19.89 13.01 -11.31
CA LEU A 41 -20.92 12.92 -10.29
C LEU A 41 -20.73 13.97 -9.17
N PRO A 42 -21.64 14.95 -9.00
CA PRO A 42 -21.49 16.03 -8.04
C PRO A 42 -21.47 15.56 -6.57
N SER A 43 -22.03 14.38 -6.28
CA SER A 43 -22.02 13.77 -4.93
C SER A 43 -20.72 13.07 -4.55
N SER A 44 -19.75 12.97 -5.47
CA SER A 44 -18.49 12.26 -5.26
C SER A 44 -17.27 13.18 -5.29
N ARG A 45 -17.46 14.49 -5.12
CA ARG A 45 -16.35 15.44 -5.00
C ARG A 45 -15.61 15.20 -3.69
N VAL A 46 -14.66 14.29 -3.73
CA VAL A 46 -13.64 14.19 -2.69
C VAL A 46 -12.95 15.54 -2.63
N GLY A 47 -12.92 16.14 -1.44
CA GLY A 47 -12.37 17.47 -1.25
C GLY A 47 -10.87 17.49 -1.56
N PRO A 48 -10.30 18.63 -1.98
CA PRO A 48 -8.87 18.76 -2.27
C PRO A 48 -7.99 18.28 -1.09
N ARG A 49 -8.42 18.54 0.15
CA ARG A 49 -7.73 18.09 1.37
C ARG A 49 -7.58 16.58 1.50
N GLU A 50 -8.53 15.84 0.96
CA GLU A 50 -8.59 14.39 1.12
C GLU A 50 -7.76 13.68 0.05
N GLU A 51 -7.63 14.30 -1.14
CA GLU A 51 -6.59 13.94 -2.11
C GLU A 51 -5.18 14.24 -1.58
N GLU A 52 -4.97 15.43 -1.02
CA GLU A 52 -3.68 15.82 -0.41
C GLU A 52 -3.28 14.84 0.69
N ARG A 53 -4.22 14.46 1.57
CA ARG A 53 -3.98 13.46 2.60
C ARG A 53 -3.62 12.09 2.04
N ALA A 54 -4.36 11.61 1.04
CA ALA A 54 -4.07 10.32 0.40
C ALA A 54 -2.71 10.32 -0.31
N PHE A 55 -2.31 11.46 -0.87
CA PHE A 55 -1.01 11.64 -1.48
C PHE A 55 0.12 11.64 -0.44
N ASP A 56 -0.05 12.33 0.69
CA ASP A 56 0.95 12.32 1.78
C ASP A 56 1.18 10.91 2.33
N GLU A 57 0.11 10.16 2.57
CA GLU A 57 0.19 8.76 3.01
C GLU A 57 0.95 7.88 2.00
N LEU A 58 0.72 8.06 0.69
CA LEU A 58 1.48 7.38 -0.36
C LEU A 58 2.97 7.75 -0.31
N GLN A 59 3.31 9.04 -0.12
CA GLN A 59 4.71 9.47 0.00
C GLN A 59 5.39 8.85 1.22
N GLN A 60 4.70 8.78 2.36
CA GLN A 60 5.22 8.13 3.56
C GLN A 60 5.46 6.63 3.35
N ALA A 61 4.52 5.93 2.70
CA ALA A 61 4.67 4.51 2.39
C ALA A 61 5.90 4.26 1.49
N ILE A 62 6.12 5.10 0.47
CA ILE A 62 7.28 5.01 -0.43
C ILE A 62 8.58 5.26 0.35
N ALA A 63 8.60 6.23 1.27
CA ALA A 63 9.76 6.49 2.12
C ALA A 63 10.11 5.30 3.02
N ARG A 64 9.10 4.64 3.59
CA ARG A 64 9.28 3.40 4.38
C ARG A 64 9.82 2.27 3.51
N LEU A 65 9.27 2.06 2.31
CA LEU A 65 9.78 1.07 1.37
C LEU A 65 11.25 1.33 1.02
N ARG A 66 11.62 2.57 0.70
CA ARG A 66 13.02 2.94 0.42
C ARG A 66 13.96 2.65 1.58
N THR A 67 13.52 2.88 2.80
CA THR A 67 14.29 2.59 4.02
C THR A 67 14.43 1.08 4.23
N ALA A 68 13.34 0.32 4.04
CA ALA A 68 13.33 -1.14 4.16
C ALA A 68 14.13 -1.84 3.04
N SER A 69 14.26 -1.20 1.88
CA SER A 69 15.01 -1.71 0.71
C SER A 69 16.51 -1.39 0.77
N ARG A 70 16.95 -0.53 1.70
CA ARG A 70 18.35 -0.15 1.80
C ARG A 70 19.13 -1.30 2.45
N PRO A 71 20.12 -1.90 1.76
CA PRO A 71 21.00 -2.87 2.40
C PRO A 71 21.76 -2.16 3.52
N ARG A 72 21.82 -2.81 4.68
CA ARG A 72 22.63 -2.38 5.83
C ARG A 72 24.11 -2.48 5.50
#